data_AF-A0A7L0EPC4-F1
#
_entry.id   AF-A0A7L0EPC4-F1
#
_cell.length_a   1.000
_cell.length_b   1.000
_cell.length_c   1.000
_cell.angle_alpha   90.00
_cell.angle_beta   90.00
_cell.angle_gamma   90.00
#
_symmetry.space_group_name_H-M   'P 1'
#
loop_
_entity.id
_entity.type
_entity.pdbx_description
1 polymer ?
#
loop_
_entity_poly.entity_id
_entity_poly.type
_entity_poly.pdbx_seq_one_letter_code
_entity_poly.pdbx_strand_id
1 'polypeptide(L)'
;LSPAEVEALVRSLQRTELRDAGGQGWLQQHEYVEKLNMHAILSAYTGQEQLLIELLVAYAKIPILIGELISVEIWKHKIFPVLCRLNDVKPTSSIPIYLVLRREASIINLLETVFFHKETCESAECSILDLIDYCHRKLILLTARSANGQTVTPTLLVPPQDLEKLAETMEFEISLKALSVLRFITDQVESLPLSALTQMLNTHNLPCLLVELVEHCPWSCWEAGKLKKFENGSWHVVPPEDQVKMTKLDGQVWLALLNLLLSPECQRKYHFDGFNKSQLLKLRAFLTDILIDQLPNLVELQRFLSHLAVTEPAPPKKDLILEQVPVIWDYILKKNTGKWEAIAKHQLKHVFSPTEEELKPQIHRWAQIYVEDTLKVLAAKKPCCRVCGVEAPKRCSRCRNEWYCSR
;
A
#
# COMPACT_ATOMS: atom_id res chain seq x y z
N LEU A 1 -10.94 12.19 -17.11
CA LEU A 1 -11.34 13.46 -16.46
C LEU A 1 -10.68 14.59 -17.22
N SER A 2 -11.40 15.67 -17.49
CA SER A 2 -10.78 16.90 -18.02
C SER A 2 -9.88 17.55 -16.96
N PRO A 3 -8.89 18.37 -17.33
CA PRO A 3 -8.02 19.05 -16.35
C PRO A 3 -8.78 19.82 -15.27
N ALA A 4 -9.84 20.54 -15.67
CA ALA A 4 -10.69 21.30 -14.73
C ALA A 4 -11.45 20.41 -13.75
N GLU A 5 -11.91 19.23 -14.20
CA GLU A 5 -12.55 18.25 -13.31
C GLU A 5 -11.55 17.68 -12.30
N VAL A 6 -10.33 17.34 -12.73
CA VAL A 6 -9.28 16.84 -11.82
C VAL A 6 -8.98 17.87 -10.74
N GLU A 7 -8.77 19.13 -11.13
CA GLU A 7 -8.53 20.21 -10.17
C GLU A 7 -9.69 20.38 -9.18
N ALA A 8 -10.93 20.41 -9.67
CA ALA A 8 -12.10 20.55 -8.80
C ALA A 8 -12.20 19.40 -7.78
N LEU A 9 -11.96 18.15 -8.21
CA LEU A 9 -11.96 16.98 -7.33
C LEU A 9 -10.82 17.01 -6.32
N VAL A 10 -9.61 17.39 -6.73
CA VAL A 10 -8.46 17.50 -5.82
C VAL A 10 -8.71 18.57 -4.76
N ARG A 11 -9.20 19.75 -5.16
CA ARG A 11 -9.48 20.86 -4.23
C ARG A 11 -10.54 20.50 -3.20
N SER A 12 -11.55 19.73 -3.59
CA SER A 12 -12.67 19.34 -2.71
C SER A 12 -12.31 18.27 -1.66
N LEU A 13 -11.17 17.60 -1.78
CA LEU A 13 -10.72 16.61 -0.78
C LEU A 13 -10.54 17.26 0.59
N GLN A 14 -11.20 16.73 1.61
CA GLN A 14 -11.16 17.24 2.98
C GLN A 14 -10.99 16.10 4.00
N ARG A 15 -10.63 16.43 5.23
CA ARG A 15 -10.62 15.43 6.31
C ARG A 15 -12.05 15.15 6.74
N THR A 16 -12.40 13.87 6.85
CA THR A 16 -13.70 13.43 7.34
C THR A 16 -13.60 12.99 8.80
N GLU A 17 -14.70 13.16 9.53
CA GLU A 17 -14.78 12.68 10.90
C GLU A 17 -15.11 11.18 10.92
N LEU A 18 -14.49 10.44 11.83
CA LEU A 18 -14.67 8.99 11.95
C LEU A 18 -16.14 8.60 12.17
N ARG A 19 -16.91 9.46 12.84
CA ARG A 19 -18.36 9.32 13.08
C ARG A 19 -19.16 9.31 11.78
N ASP A 20 -18.71 10.04 10.78
CA ASP A 20 -19.46 10.29 9.54
C ASP A 20 -19.08 9.28 8.43
N ALA A 21 -18.21 8.31 8.73
CA ALA A 21 -17.84 7.24 7.80
C ALA A 21 -19.08 6.52 7.25
N GLY A 22 -19.18 6.48 5.91
CA GLY A 22 -20.32 5.94 5.18
C GLY A 22 -21.49 6.91 4.99
N GLY A 23 -21.50 8.08 5.62
CA GLY A 23 -22.54 9.10 5.45
C GLY A 23 -22.49 9.76 4.07
N GLN A 24 -23.51 10.56 3.72
CA GLN A 24 -23.64 11.15 2.36
C GLN A 24 -22.42 11.97 1.92
N GLY A 25 -21.93 12.90 2.76
CA GLY A 25 -20.74 13.69 2.44
C GLY A 25 -19.47 12.84 2.31
N TRP A 26 -19.35 11.80 3.16
CA TRP A 26 -18.26 10.84 3.08
C TRP A 26 -18.32 10.01 1.79
N LEU A 27 -19.51 9.55 1.38
CA LEU A 27 -19.74 8.78 0.14
C LEU A 27 -19.47 9.64 -1.10
N GLN A 28 -19.83 10.91 -1.07
CA GLN A 28 -19.48 11.84 -2.15
C GLN A 28 -17.96 11.96 -2.29
N GLN A 29 -17.23 12.09 -1.17
CA GLN A 29 -15.78 12.10 -1.22
C GLN A 29 -15.19 10.74 -1.59
N HIS A 30 -15.84 9.62 -1.24
CA HIS A 30 -15.51 8.26 -1.71
C HIS A 30 -15.41 8.23 -3.23
N GLU A 31 -16.45 8.70 -3.91
CA GLU A 31 -16.47 8.77 -5.37
C GLU A 31 -15.39 9.67 -5.95
N TYR A 32 -15.05 10.77 -5.28
CA TYR A 32 -13.97 11.65 -5.73
C TYR A 32 -12.64 10.93 -5.72
N VAL A 33 -12.34 10.19 -4.65
CA VAL A 33 -11.09 9.42 -4.57
C VAL A 33 -11.09 8.25 -5.55
N GLU A 34 -12.22 7.55 -5.77
CA GLU A 34 -12.29 6.51 -6.80
C GLU A 34 -11.96 7.07 -8.18
N LYS A 35 -12.58 8.20 -8.55
CA LYS A 35 -12.33 8.86 -9.84
C LYS A 35 -10.88 9.33 -9.97
N LEU A 36 -10.30 9.87 -8.91
CA LEU A 36 -8.89 10.29 -8.89
C LEU A 36 -7.94 9.10 -8.95
N ASN A 37 -8.23 8.01 -8.24
CA ASN A 37 -7.46 6.76 -8.27
C ASN A 37 -7.44 6.19 -9.70
N MET A 38 -8.61 6.05 -10.32
CA MET A 38 -8.72 5.56 -11.69
C MET A 38 -8.04 6.49 -12.69
N HIS A 39 -8.17 7.80 -12.52
CA HIS A 39 -7.45 8.76 -13.33
C HIS A 39 -5.93 8.62 -13.16
N ALA A 40 -5.42 8.44 -11.94
CA ALA A 40 -4.00 8.24 -11.66
C ALA A 40 -3.48 7.00 -12.40
N ILE A 41 -4.19 5.87 -12.29
CA ILE A 41 -3.84 4.62 -12.96
C ILE A 41 -3.76 4.82 -14.48
N LEU A 42 -4.82 5.38 -15.09
CA LEU A 42 -4.90 5.59 -16.53
C LEU A 42 -3.82 6.58 -17.02
N SER A 43 -3.59 7.65 -16.28
CA SER A 43 -2.57 8.66 -16.60
C SER A 43 -1.16 8.09 -16.48
N ALA A 44 -0.89 7.21 -15.50
CA ALA A 44 0.39 6.53 -15.39
C ALA A 44 0.65 5.57 -16.56
N TYR A 45 -0.40 4.95 -17.11
CA TYR A 45 -0.30 4.14 -18.33
C TYR A 45 0.05 4.98 -19.56
N THR A 46 -0.47 6.21 -19.66
CA THR A 46 -0.22 7.11 -20.79
C THR A 46 0.99 8.04 -20.59
N GLY A 47 1.60 8.06 -19.41
CA GLY A 47 2.70 8.96 -19.06
C GLY A 47 2.26 10.42 -18.87
N GLN A 48 1.01 10.66 -18.48
CA GLN A 48 0.39 11.98 -18.32
C GLN A 48 -0.06 12.28 -16.88
N GLU A 49 0.57 11.66 -15.88
CA GLU A 49 0.20 11.79 -14.46
C GLU A 49 0.63 13.10 -13.80
N GLN A 50 1.48 13.89 -14.46
CA GLN A 50 2.11 15.09 -13.91
C GLN A 50 1.09 16.09 -13.33
N LEU A 51 -0.02 16.33 -14.03
CA LEU A 51 -1.05 17.28 -13.60
C LEU A 51 -1.66 16.89 -12.25
N LEU A 52 -1.98 15.61 -12.05
CA LEU A 52 -2.59 15.16 -10.80
C LEU A 52 -1.61 15.34 -9.63
N ILE A 53 -0.34 15.01 -9.83
CA ILE A 53 0.71 15.13 -8.82
C ILE A 53 0.88 16.61 -8.43
N GLU A 54 1.02 17.49 -9.43
CA GLU A 54 1.15 18.93 -9.20
C GLU A 54 -0.03 19.49 -8.39
N LEU A 55 -1.27 19.09 -8.73
CA LEU A 55 -2.45 19.54 -8.00
C LEU A 55 -2.49 18.99 -6.57
N LEU A 56 -2.15 17.71 -6.36
CA LEU A 56 -2.12 17.10 -5.03
C LEU A 56 -1.09 17.78 -4.12
N VAL A 57 0.08 18.11 -4.66
CA VAL A 57 1.15 18.83 -3.95
C VAL A 57 0.75 20.29 -3.71
N ALA A 58 0.32 21.01 -4.75
CA ALA A 58 -0.03 22.44 -4.66
C ALA A 58 -1.19 22.71 -3.69
N TYR A 59 -2.16 21.79 -3.59
CA TYR A 59 -3.28 21.91 -2.67
C TYR A 59 -3.08 21.16 -1.34
N ALA A 60 -1.86 20.70 -1.03
CA ALA A 60 -1.50 20.01 0.21
C ALA A 60 -2.43 18.84 0.55
N LYS A 61 -2.76 18.00 -0.44
CA LYS A 61 -3.73 16.91 -0.29
C LYS A 61 -3.11 15.58 0.12
N ILE A 62 -1.80 15.41 0.03
CA ILE A 62 -1.12 14.18 0.48
C ILE A 62 -1.34 13.91 1.98
N PRO A 63 -1.15 14.89 2.89
CA PRO A 63 -1.46 14.67 4.32
C PRO A 63 -2.96 14.42 4.60
N ILE A 64 -3.86 14.90 3.74
CA ILE A 64 -5.30 14.62 3.86
C ILE A 64 -5.59 13.17 3.46
N LEU A 65 -5.04 12.70 2.34
CA LEU A 65 -5.20 11.32 1.90
C LEU A 65 -4.62 10.32 2.92
N ILE A 66 -3.44 10.62 3.48
CA ILE A 66 -2.88 9.82 4.57
C ILE A 66 -3.81 9.84 5.79
N GLY A 67 -4.33 11.01 6.16
CA GLY A 67 -5.31 11.13 7.25
C GLY A 67 -6.55 10.27 7.07
N GLU A 68 -7.11 10.26 5.86
CA GLU A 68 -8.27 9.46 5.49
C GLU A 68 -7.94 7.95 5.50
N LEU A 69 -6.75 7.56 5.03
CA LEU A 69 -6.27 6.17 5.06
C LEU A 69 -6.20 5.64 6.50
N ILE A 70 -5.57 6.42 7.39
CA ILE A 70 -5.46 6.10 8.82
C ILE A 70 -6.83 6.06 9.50
N SER A 71 -7.73 6.98 9.14
CA SER A 71 -9.10 7.01 9.66
C SER A 71 -9.86 5.72 9.34
N VAL A 72 -9.77 5.23 8.09
CA VAL A 72 -10.39 3.96 7.70
C VAL A 72 -9.72 2.77 8.38
N GLU A 73 -8.38 2.75 8.51
CA GLU A 73 -7.67 1.72 9.27
C GLU A 73 -8.20 1.64 10.70
N ILE A 74 -8.31 2.76 11.41
CA ILE A 74 -8.85 2.81 12.78
C ILE A 74 -10.31 2.36 12.82
N TRP A 75 -11.12 2.79 11.86
CA TRP A 75 -12.52 2.37 11.75
C TRP A 75 -12.64 0.85 11.67
N LYS A 76 -11.82 0.20 10.82
CA LYS A 76 -11.78 -1.27 10.71
C LYS A 76 -11.36 -1.98 12.00
N HIS A 77 -10.45 -1.40 12.77
CA HIS A 77 -9.96 -2.04 14.00
C HIS A 77 -10.87 -1.80 15.21
N LYS A 78 -11.56 -0.66 15.27
CA LYS A 78 -12.28 -0.22 16.48
C LYS A 78 -13.80 -0.27 16.33
N ILE A 79 -14.34 0.01 15.14
CA ILE A 79 -15.78 0.17 14.92
C ILE A 79 -16.35 -1.05 14.18
N PHE A 80 -15.70 -1.51 13.12
CA PHE A 80 -16.18 -2.66 12.34
C PHE A 80 -16.44 -3.93 13.18
N PRO A 81 -15.57 -4.34 14.12
CA PRO A 81 -15.82 -5.54 14.94
C PRO A 81 -16.99 -5.34 15.92
N VAL A 82 -17.27 -4.10 16.31
CA VAL A 82 -18.45 -3.78 17.11
C VAL A 82 -19.71 -3.95 16.26
N LEU A 83 -19.71 -3.42 15.03
CA LEU A 83 -20.82 -3.58 14.08
C LEU A 83 -21.13 -5.05 13.79
N CYS A 84 -20.12 -5.90 13.59
CA CYS A 84 -20.31 -7.33 13.36
C CYS A 84 -20.95 -8.06 14.56
N ARG A 85 -20.75 -7.57 15.80
CA ARG A 85 -21.27 -8.19 17.03
C ARG A 85 -22.63 -7.65 17.48
N LEU A 86 -23.11 -6.55 16.91
CA LEU A 86 -24.40 -5.96 17.28
C LEU A 86 -25.55 -6.83 16.73
N ASN A 87 -26.11 -7.67 17.60
CA ASN A 87 -27.22 -8.58 17.25
C ASN A 87 -28.59 -7.89 17.14
N ASP A 88 -28.74 -6.69 17.72
CA ASP A 88 -30.05 -6.05 17.93
C ASP A 88 -30.61 -5.37 16.66
N VAL A 89 -29.75 -4.98 15.72
CA VAL A 89 -30.13 -4.33 14.45
C VAL A 89 -29.19 -4.81 13.35
N LYS A 90 -29.69 -5.51 12.34
CA LYS A 90 -28.90 -5.83 11.15
C LYS A 90 -28.96 -4.65 10.17
N PRO A 91 -27.85 -4.29 9.51
CA PRO A 91 -27.87 -3.26 8.48
C PRO A 91 -28.83 -3.67 7.36
N THR A 92 -29.62 -2.72 6.84
CA THR A 92 -30.55 -2.97 5.73
C THR A 92 -29.80 -3.35 4.45
N SER A 93 -28.55 -2.92 4.33
CA SER A 93 -27.65 -3.28 3.23
C SER A 93 -26.19 -3.34 3.72
N SER A 94 -25.43 -4.30 3.24
CA SER A 94 -23.99 -4.41 3.47
C SER A 94 -23.15 -3.48 2.56
N ILE A 95 -23.79 -2.83 1.58
CA ILE A 95 -23.09 -2.01 0.57
C ILE A 95 -22.37 -0.80 1.19
N PRO A 96 -23.00 0.03 2.04
CA PRO A 96 -22.30 1.17 2.64
C PRO A 96 -21.07 0.75 3.47
N ILE A 97 -21.17 -0.36 4.20
CA ILE A 97 -20.06 -0.92 4.98
C ILE A 97 -18.93 -1.37 4.03
N TYR A 98 -19.28 -2.07 2.96
CA TYR A 98 -18.33 -2.45 1.92
C TYR A 98 -17.60 -1.23 1.32
N LEU A 99 -18.29 -0.13 1.09
CA LEU A 99 -17.66 1.09 0.56
C LEU A 99 -16.67 1.71 1.55
N VAL A 100 -16.99 1.70 2.85
CA VAL A 100 -16.04 2.10 3.90
C VAL A 100 -14.78 1.25 3.87
N LEU A 101 -14.92 -0.07 3.73
CA LEU A 101 -13.76 -0.97 3.60
C LEU A 101 -12.98 -0.72 2.30
N ARG A 102 -13.67 -0.49 1.19
CA ARG A 102 -13.06 -0.27 -0.12
C ARG A 102 -12.29 1.05 -0.22
N ARG A 103 -12.71 2.08 0.52
CA ARG A 103 -12.03 3.39 0.55
C ARG A 103 -10.53 3.28 0.82
N GLU A 104 -10.13 2.39 1.73
CA GLU A 104 -8.72 2.17 2.03
C GLU A 104 -7.96 1.62 0.84
N ALA A 105 -8.52 0.63 0.13
CA ALA A 105 -7.95 0.08 -1.09
C ALA A 105 -7.75 1.18 -2.16
N SER A 106 -8.71 2.08 -2.29
CA SER A 106 -8.66 3.16 -3.27
C SER A 106 -7.67 4.26 -2.91
N ILE A 107 -7.56 4.60 -1.62
CA ILE A 107 -6.54 5.54 -1.16
C ILE A 107 -5.15 4.93 -1.31
N ILE A 108 -4.91 3.71 -0.83
CA ILE A 108 -3.57 3.12 -0.89
C ILE A 108 -3.11 2.88 -2.34
N ASN A 109 -4.02 2.55 -3.25
CA ASN A 109 -3.70 2.40 -4.67
C ASN A 109 -3.43 3.75 -5.35
N LEU A 110 -4.16 4.81 -4.98
CA LEU A 110 -3.85 6.17 -5.43
C LEU A 110 -2.47 6.57 -4.91
N LEU A 111 -2.18 6.36 -3.62
CA LEU A 111 -0.88 6.64 -3.01
C LEU A 111 0.24 5.83 -3.68
N GLU A 112 0.05 4.54 -3.95
CA GLU A 112 1.02 3.71 -4.70
C GLU A 112 1.36 4.36 -6.04
N THR A 113 0.36 4.88 -6.75
CA THR A 113 0.57 5.50 -8.06
C THR A 113 1.34 6.82 -7.94
N VAL A 114 1.00 7.68 -6.98
CA VAL A 114 1.59 9.03 -6.89
C VAL A 114 2.92 9.08 -6.11
N PHE A 115 3.15 8.17 -5.14
CA PHE A 115 4.40 8.12 -4.36
C PHE A 115 5.61 7.63 -5.17
N PHE A 116 5.38 7.09 -6.37
CA PHE A 116 6.46 6.85 -7.32
C PHE A 116 7.29 8.13 -7.59
N HIS A 117 6.67 9.31 -7.48
CA HIS A 117 7.30 10.62 -7.70
C HIS A 117 7.82 11.24 -6.40
N LYS A 118 9.00 11.85 -6.47
CA LYS A 118 9.74 12.37 -5.31
C LYS A 118 8.98 13.51 -4.63
N GLU A 119 8.39 14.39 -5.43
CA GLU A 119 7.65 15.58 -5.00
C GLU A 119 6.48 15.22 -4.08
N THR A 120 5.81 14.09 -4.35
CA THR A 120 4.73 13.56 -3.52
C THR A 120 5.23 13.19 -2.13
N CYS A 121 6.39 12.51 -2.06
CA CYS A 121 6.99 12.07 -0.80
C CYS A 121 7.38 13.28 0.07
N GLU A 122 7.98 14.30 -0.54
CA GLU A 122 8.36 15.54 0.17
C GLU A 122 7.12 16.29 0.70
N SER A 123 6.02 16.31 -0.06
CA SER A 123 4.76 16.95 0.35
C SER A 123 3.99 16.21 1.47
N ALA A 124 4.41 15.00 1.83
CA ALA A 124 3.82 14.26 2.94
C ALA A 124 4.21 14.85 4.31
N GLU A 125 5.28 15.65 4.38
CA GLU A 125 5.72 16.35 5.60
C GLU A 125 5.74 15.42 6.83
N CYS A 126 5.12 15.82 7.95
CA CYS A 126 5.06 15.03 9.17
C CYS A 126 4.16 13.79 9.07
N SER A 127 3.23 13.77 8.11
CA SER A 127 2.30 12.63 7.94
C SER A 127 2.98 11.39 7.34
N ILE A 128 4.22 11.53 6.85
CA ILE A 128 5.02 10.40 6.38
C ILE A 128 5.26 9.36 7.49
N LEU A 129 5.35 9.79 8.75
CA LEU A 129 5.55 8.90 9.89
C LEU A 129 4.32 8.00 10.09
N ASP A 130 3.12 8.59 10.03
CA ASP A 130 1.87 7.84 10.08
C ASP A 130 1.74 6.84 8.92
N LEU A 131 2.21 7.21 7.71
CA LEU A 131 2.21 6.32 6.55
C LEU A 131 3.23 5.16 6.68
N ILE A 132 4.45 5.43 7.18
CA ILE A 132 5.44 4.39 7.48
C ILE A 132 4.87 3.38 8.49
N ASP A 133 4.23 3.88 9.54
CA ASP A 133 3.57 3.10 10.56
C ASP A 133 2.43 2.23 10.02
N TYR A 134 1.61 2.81 9.15
CA TYR A 134 0.57 2.08 8.42
C TYR A 134 1.18 0.94 7.59
N CYS A 135 2.19 1.25 6.77
CA CYS A 135 2.85 0.25 5.94
C CYS A 135 3.46 -0.86 6.78
N HIS A 136 4.13 -0.53 7.89
CA HIS A 136 4.69 -1.49 8.82
C HIS A 136 3.62 -2.46 9.36
N ARG A 137 2.48 -1.94 9.85
CA ARG A 137 1.35 -2.77 10.31
C ARG A 137 0.84 -3.71 9.21
N LYS A 138 0.73 -3.24 7.97
CA LYS A 138 0.33 -4.07 6.82
C LYS A 138 1.34 -5.18 6.51
N LEU A 139 2.64 -4.88 6.56
CA LEU A 139 3.68 -5.89 6.33
C LEU A 139 3.73 -6.94 7.46
N ILE A 140 3.45 -6.56 8.71
CA ILE A 140 3.25 -7.53 9.80
C ILE A 140 2.09 -8.49 9.48
N LEU A 141 0.98 -7.99 8.92
CA LEU A 141 -0.14 -8.86 8.52
C LEU A 141 0.28 -9.85 7.41
N LEU A 142 1.08 -9.41 6.45
CA LEU A 142 1.62 -10.28 5.39
C LEU A 142 2.51 -11.39 5.94
N THR A 143 3.44 -11.07 6.85
CA THR A 143 4.33 -12.06 7.48
C THR A 143 3.55 -13.05 8.33
N ALA A 144 2.61 -12.57 9.14
CA ALA A 144 1.73 -13.43 9.95
C ALA A 144 0.91 -14.41 9.10
N ARG A 145 0.42 -13.98 7.94
CA ARG A 145 -0.33 -14.84 7.02
C ARG A 145 0.53 -15.94 6.42
N SER A 146 1.79 -15.61 6.09
CA SER A 146 2.76 -16.57 5.57
C SER A 146 3.08 -17.68 6.58
N ALA A 147 3.27 -17.31 7.85
CA ALA A 147 3.52 -18.25 8.94
C ALA A 147 2.35 -19.25 9.16
N ASN A 148 1.11 -18.82 8.90
CA ASN A 148 -0.09 -19.63 9.12
C ASN A 148 -0.44 -20.54 7.93
N GLY A 149 0.28 -20.47 6.80
CA GLY A 149 0.02 -21.29 5.62
C GLY A 149 -1.36 -21.08 4.97
N GLN A 150 -2.03 -19.94 5.24
CA GLN A 150 -3.40 -19.68 4.78
C GLN A 150 -3.42 -19.09 3.37
N THR A 151 -3.79 -19.92 2.39
CA THR A 151 -4.18 -19.49 1.05
C THR A 151 -5.66 -19.10 1.04
N VAL A 152 -5.95 -17.81 1.22
CA VAL A 152 -7.27 -17.29 0.82
C VAL A 152 -7.25 -17.16 -0.70
N THR A 153 -7.84 -18.14 -1.38
CA THR A 153 -8.26 -18.00 -2.77
C THR A 153 -9.39 -16.96 -2.80
N PRO A 154 -9.27 -15.86 -3.55
CA PRO A 154 -10.37 -14.92 -3.71
C PRO A 154 -11.46 -15.63 -4.51
N THR A 155 -12.47 -16.14 -3.81
CA THR A 155 -13.69 -16.60 -4.46
C THR A 155 -14.39 -15.35 -4.96
N LEU A 156 -14.29 -15.04 -6.26
CA LEU A 156 -14.92 -13.88 -6.92
C LEU A 156 -16.47 -13.89 -6.87
N LEU A 157 -17.06 -14.75 -6.04
CA LEU A 157 -18.49 -14.99 -5.89
C LEU A 157 -18.86 -15.20 -4.42
N VAL A 158 -18.25 -14.46 -3.49
CA VAL A 158 -18.77 -14.40 -2.11
C VAL A 158 -20.07 -13.61 -2.16
N PRO A 159 -21.24 -14.21 -1.87
CA PRO A 159 -22.45 -13.43 -1.70
C PRO A 159 -22.24 -12.40 -0.58
N PRO A 160 -22.88 -11.22 -0.65
CA PRO A 160 -22.65 -10.06 0.24
C PRO A 160 -23.01 -10.28 1.73
N GLN A 161 -23.10 -11.53 2.18
CA GLN A 161 -23.51 -11.97 3.51
C GLN A 161 -22.32 -12.13 4.49
N ASP A 162 -21.07 -12.28 4.02
CA ASP A 162 -19.89 -12.43 4.89
C ASP A 162 -18.90 -11.27 4.68
N LEU A 163 -19.17 -10.14 5.34
CA LEU A 163 -18.35 -8.93 5.27
C LEU A 163 -16.94 -9.12 5.85
N GLU A 164 -16.75 -10.06 6.76
CA GLU A 164 -15.45 -10.33 7.40
C GLU A 164 -14.50 -11.00 6.39
N LYS A 165 -14.95 -12.04 5.68
CA LYS A 165 -14.16 -12.66 4.60
C LYS A 165 -13.82 -11.69 3.47
N LEU A 166 -14.74 -10.79 3.15
CA LEU A 166 -14.51 -9.76 2.14
C LEU A 166 -13.42 -8.77 2.60
N ALA A 167 -13.48 -8.32 3.85
CA ALA A 167 -12.46 -7.49 4.45
C ALA A 167 -11.08 -8.17 4.43
N GLU A 168 -11.00 -9.44 4.82
CA GLU A 168 -9.77 -10.24 4.79
C GLU A 168 -9.19 -10.37 3.38
N THR A 169 -10.04 -10.54 2.36
CA THR A 169 -9.59 -10.64 0.97
C THR A 169 -8.99 -9.32 0.48
N MET A 170 -9.66 -8.19 0.75
CA MET A 170 -9.14 -6.86 0.41
C MET A 170 -7.87 -6.53 1.19
N GLU A 171 -7.76 -6.98 2.45
CA GLU A 171 -6.61 -6.72 3.32
C GLU A 171 -5.30 -7.19 2.70
N PHE A 172 -5.34 -8.33 2.00
CA PHE A 172 -4.17 -8.87 1.33
C PHE A 172 -3.67 -7.92 0.24
N GLU A 173 -4.55 -7.52 -0.68
CA GLU A 173 -4.18 -6.59 -1.75
C GLU A 173 -3.75 -5.23 -1.22
N ILE A 174 -4.49 -4.68 -0.24
CA ILE A 174 -4.13 -3.45 0.47
C ILE A 174 -2.70 -3.54 1.03
N SER A 175 -2.35 -4.68 1.62
CA SER A 175 -1.03 -4.87 2.21
C SER A 175 0.08 -4.98 1.17
N LEU A 176 -0.18 -5.61 0.02
CA LEU A 176 0.75 -5.62 -1.11
C LEU A 176 0.97 -4.21 -1.69
N LYS A 177 -0.08 -3.38 -1.74
CA LYS A 177 0.04 -1.96 -2.13
C LYS A 177 0.83 -1.16 -1.11
N ALA A 178 0.66 -1.44 0.17
CA ALA A 178 1.43 -0.82 1.24
C ALA A 178 2.93 -1.16 1.15
N LEU A 179 3.29 -2.38 0.70
CA LEU A 179 4.68 -2.74 0.39
C LEU A 179 5.27 -1.88 -0.74
N SER A 180 4.53 -1.69 -1.84
CA SER A 180 4.97 -0.79 -2.92
C SER A 180 5.16 0.64 -2.44
N VAL A 181 4.19 1.18 -1.67
CA VAL A 181 4.29 2.53 -1.09
C VAL A 181 5.50 2.65 -0.19
N LEU A 182 5.72 1.68 0.71
CA LEU A 182 6.89 1.66 1.58
C LEU A 182 8.18 1.66 0.78
N ARG A 183 8.28 0.82 -0.26
CA ARG A 183 9.43 0.81 -1.17
C ARG A 183 9.67 2.20 -1.77
N PHE A 184 8.62 2.89 -2.24
CA PHE A 184 8.77 4.26 -2.77
C PHE A 184 9.24 5.28 -1.72
N ILE A 185 8.83 5.13 -0.46
CA ILE A 185 9.36 5.93 0.65
C ILE A 185 10.86 5.66 0.82
N THR A 186 11.29 4.39 0.78
CA THR A 186 12.72 4.05 0.90
C THR A 186 13.58 4.57 -0.26
N ASP A 187 13.03 4.79 -1.46
CA ASP A 187 13.76 5.42 -2.57
C ASP A 187 14.15 6.87 -2.26
N GLN A 188 13.48 7.51 -1.30
CA GLN A 188 13.62 8.92 -0.98
C GLN A 188 14.30 9.16 0.38
N VAL A 189 15.04 8.19 0.91
CA VAL A 189 15.70 8.27 2.23
C VAL A 189 16.52 9.53 2.46
N GLU A 190 17.13 10.08 1.39
CA GLU A 190 17.92 11.32 1.45
C GLU A 190 17.07 12.59 1.68
N SER A 191 15.81 12.60 1.24
CA SER A 191 14.90 13.75 1.41
C SER A 191 13.94 13.61 2.60
N LEU A 192 13.99 12.47 3.30
CA LEU A 192 13.12 12.22 4.46
C LEU A 192 13.63 12.89 5.74
N PRO A 193 12.74 13.28 6.66
CA PRO A 193 13.15 13.75 7.97
C PRO A 193 13.87 12.64 8.74
N LEU A 194 14.82 13.01 9.61
CA LEU A 194 15.59 12.05 10.41
C LEU A 194 14.69 11.11 11.23
N SER A 195 13.54 11.60 11.72
CA SER A 195 12.55 10.80 12.44
C SER A 195 12.03 9.62 11.61
N ALA A 196 11.83 9.80 10.30
CA ALA A 196 11.38 8.73 9.42
C ALA A 196 12.43 7.61 9.31
N LEU A 197 13.72 7.97 9.23
CA LEU A 197 14.81 6.98 9.25
C LEU A 197 14.86 6.25 10.60
N THR A 198 14.62 6.92 11.74
CA THR A 198 14.58 6.21 13.03
C THR A 198 13.41 5.24 13.08
N GLN A 199 12.25 5.68 12.62
CA GLN A 199 11.03 4.89 12.62
C GLN A 199 11.20 3.61 11.79
N MET A 200 11.76 3.75 10.59
CA MET A 200 12.01 2.63 9.68
C MET A 200 13.08 1.66 10.20
N LEU A 201 14.20 2.17 10.73
CA LEU A 201 15.38 1.37 11.01
C LEU A 201 15.43 0.85 12.45
N ASN A 202 15.06 1.68 13.42
CA ASN A 202 15.27 1.38 14.84
C ASN A 202 13.95 1.00 15.54
N THR A 203 12.84 1.69 15.24
CA THR A 203 11.55 1.39 15.85
C THR A 203 10.92 0.13 15.24
N HIS A 204 10.82 0.07 13.91
CA HIS A 204 10.14 -1.01 13.20
C HIS A 204 11.08 -2.09 12.65
N ASN A 205 12.38 -1.83 12.62
CA ASN A 205 13.38 -2.74 12.06
C ASN A 205 12.96 -3.32 10.70
N LEU A 206 12.61 -2.42 9.77
CA LEU A 206 12.13 -2.80 8.44
C LEU A 206 13.11 -3.69 7.67
N PRO A 207 14.45 -3.57 7.79
CA PRO A 207 15.35 -4.51 7.13
C PRO A 207 15.09 -5.96 7.54
N CYS A 208 14.90 -6.25 8.83
CA CYS A 208 14.60 -7.61 9.29
C CYS A 208 13.18 -8.05 8.88
N LEU A 209 12.19 -7.15 8.90
CA LEU A 209 10.84 -7.47 8.42
C LEU A 209 10.83 -7.84 6.92
N LEU A 210 11.63 -7.15 6.11
CA LEU A 210 11.76 -7.46 4.68
C LEU A 210 12.50 -8.78 4.44
N VAL A 211 13.48 -9.14 5.28
CA VAL A 211 14.11 -10.48 5.27
C VAL A 211 13.06 -11.57 5.49
N GLU A 212 12.17 -11.38 6.47
CA GLU A 212 11.07 -12.33 6.74
C GLU A 212 10.16 -12.53 5.51
N LEU A 213 9.88 -11.46 4.76
CA LEU A 213 9.10 -11.56 3.51
C LEU A 213 9.85 -12.27 2.37
N VAL A 214 11.19 -12.18 2.33
CA VAL A 214 12.01 -12.95 1.37
C VAL A 214 11.98 -14.44 1.73
N GLU A 215 12.12 -14.79 3.01
CA GLU A 215 12.08 -16.18 3.49
C GLU A 215 10.69 -16.80 3.34
N HIS A 216 9.68 -16.03 3.70
CA HIS A 216 8.29 -16.46 3.79
C HIS A 216 7.41 -15.61 2.88
N CYS A 217 7.63 -15.75 1.58
CA CYS A 217 6.92 -15.01 0.52
C CYS A 217 5.38 -15.22 0.57
N PRO A 218 4.58 -14.20 0.95
CA PRO A 218 3.13 -14.36 1.12
C PRO A 218 2.34 -14.33 -0.18
N TRP A 219 2.97 -13.97 -1.31
CA TRP A 219 2.39 -14.01 -2.67
C TRP A 219 2.86 -15.22 -3.48
N SER A 220 3.46 -16.23 -2.83
CA SER A 220 3.84 -17.50 -3.46
C SER A 220 3.42 -18.68 -2.59
N CYS A 221 2.82 -19.71 -3.16
CA CYS A 221 2.43 -20.91 -2.40
C CYS A 221 2.45 -22.17 -3.29
N TRP A 222 2.68 -23.33 -2.66
CA TRP A 222 2.53 -24.63 -3.31
C TRP A 222 1.17 -25.22 -3.00
N GLU A 223 0.41 -25.57 -4.04
CA GLU A 223 -0.91 -26.20 -3.89
C GLU A 223 -1.00 -27.40 -4.84
N ALA A 224 -1.30 -28.58 -4.29
CA ALA A 224 -1.36 -29.84 -5.04
C ALA A 224 -0.13 -30.09 -5.96
N GLY A 225 1.08 -29.78 -5.46
CA GLY A 225 2.33 -29.96 -6.19
C GLY A 225 2.60 -28.92 -7.30
N LYS A 226 1.76 -27.89 -7.41
CA LYS A 226 1.93 -26.79 -8.37
C LYS A 226 2.26 -25.49 -7.64
N LEU A 227 3.27 -24.77 -8.11
CA LEU A 227 3.59 -23.44 -7.62
C LEU A 227 2.53 -22.45 -8.15
N LYS A 228 1.93 -21.69 -7.24
CA LYS A 228 1.07 -20.54 -7.56
C LYS A 228 1.73 -19.26 -7.08
N LYS A 229 1.62 -18.19 -7.87
CA LYS A 229 2.03 -16.84 -7.48
C LYS A 229 0.86 -15.86 -7.67
N PHE A 230 0.81 -14.83 -6.84
CA PHE A 230 -0.17 -13.76 -6.95
C PHE A 230 0.39 -12.59 -7.75
N GLU A 231 -0.21 -12.31 -8.90
CA GLU A 231 0.13 -11.15 -9.72
C GLU A 231 -1.12 -10.55 -10.37
N ASN A 232 -1.12 -9.23 -10.56
CA ASN A 232 -2.20 -8.49 -11.23
C ASN A 232 -3.61 -8.80 -10.66
N GLY A 233 -3.73 -8.96 -9.34
CA GLY A 233 -5.00 -9.21 -8.66
C GLY A 233 -5.49 -10.66 -8.71
N SER A 234 -4.67 -11.61 -9.17
CA SER A 234 -5.08 -13.01 -9.26
C SER A 234 -3.97 -14.00 -8.95
N TRP A 235 -4.34 -15.14 -8.36
CA TRP A 235 -3.46 -16.29 -8.20
C TRP A 235 -3.43 -17.09 -9.50
N HIS A 236 -2.25 -17.34 -10.03
CA HIS A 236 -2.07 -18.17 -11.22
C HIS A 236 -1.00 -19.24 -10.96
N VAL A 237 -1.13 -20.37 -11.67
CA VAL A 237 -0.14 -21.44 -11.63
C VAL A 237 1.06 -21.03 -12.47
N VAL A 238 2.25 -21.14 -11.91
CA VAL A 238 3.51 -20.80 -12.58
C VAL A 238 4.09 -22.05 -13.23
N PRO A 239 4.37 -22.02 -14.55
CA PRO A 239 4.97 -23.15 -15.23
C PRO A 239 6.44 -23.35 -14.79
N PRO A 240 7.01 -24.57 -14.91
CA PRO A 240 8.35 -24.90 -14.41
C PRO A 240 9.46 -23.93 -14.85
N GLU A 241 9.43 -23.49 -16.11
CA GLU A 241 10.40 -22.55 -16.70
C GLU A 241 10.40 -21.15 -16.04
N ASP A 242 9.28 -20.77 -15.42
CA ASP A 242 9.08 -19.43 -14.85
C ASP A 242 9.14 -19.43 -13.32
N GLN A 243 9.35 -20.58 -12.68
CA GLN A 243 9.37 -20.67 -11.21
C GLN A 243 10.47 -19.80 -10.58
N VAL A 244 11.61 -19.68 -11.27
CA VAL A 244 12.77 -18.86 -10.88
C VAL A 244 12.66 -17.40 -11.31
N LYS A 245 11.63 -17.02 -12.07
CA LYS A 245 11.41 -15.61 -12.44
C LYS A 245 10.93 -14.83 -11.22
N MET A 246 11.56 -13.67 -11.03
CA MET A 246 11.23 -12.71 -10.00
C MET A 246 9.93 -11.99 -10.37
N THR A 247 8.98 -11.94 -9.43
CA THR A 247 7.75 -11.18 -9.58
C THR A 247 8.00 -9.68 -9.34
N LYS A 248 7.03 -8.84 -9.72
CA LYS A 248 7.08 -7.41 -9.37
C LYS A 248 7.17 -7.18 -7.86
N LEU A 249 6.47 -8.00 -7.07
CA LEU A 249 6.43 -7.88 -5.61
C LEU A 249 7.78 -8.26 -4.99
N ASP A 250 8.43 -9.32 -5.47
CA ASP A 250 9.79 -9.68 -5.07
C ASP A 250 10.75 -8.50 -5.33
N GLY A 251 10.62 -7.86 -6.50
CA GLY A 251 11.37 -6.66 -6.84
C GLY A 251 11.17 -5.52 -5.85
N GLN A 252 9.96 -5.30 -5.33
CA GLN A 252 9.70 -4.27 -4.32
C GLN A 252 10.48 -4.54 -3.03
N VAL A 253 10.48 -5.78 -2.54
CA VAL A 253 11.21 -6.17 -1.33
C VAL A 253 12.72 -5.97 -1.51
N TRP A 254 13.27 -6.47 -2.62
CA TRP A 254 14.70 -6.39 -2.90
C TRP A 254 15.18 -4.95 -3.08
N LEU A 255 14.41 -4.11 -3.75
CA LEU A 255 14.73 -2.68 -3.90
C LEU A 255 14.64 -1.94 -2.55
N ALA A 256 13.64 -2.24 -1.73
CA ALA A 256 13.54 -1.65 -0.39
C ALA A 256 14.73 -2.06 0.50
N LEU A 257 15.13 -3.33 0.46
CA LEU A 257 16.35 -3.81 1.15
C LEU A 257 17.60 -3.09 0.65
N LEU A 258 17.75 -2.93 -0.67
CA LEU A 258 18.88 -2.23 -1.26
C LEU A 258 18.96 -0.79 -0.75
N ASN A 259 17.85 -0.06 -0.78
CA ASN A 259 17.80 1.33 -0.30
C ASN A 259 18.14 1.45 1.18
N LEU A 260 17.57 0.59 2.03
CA LEU A 260 17.77 0.65 3.48
C LEU A 260 19.17 0.17 3.92
N LEU A 261 19.79 -0.75 3.19
CA LEU A 261 21.08 -1.33 3.59
C LEU A 261 22.28 -0.66 2.91
N LEU A 262 22.11 -0.07 1.73
CA LEU A 262 23.21 0.54 0.98
C LEU A 262 23.25 2.07 1.07
N SER A 263 22.19 2.73 1.52
CA SER A 263 22.21 4.18 1.77
C SER A 263 23.18 4.53 2.92
N PRO A 264 24.11 5.49 2.72
CA PRO A 264 24.99 5.96 3.78
C PRO A 264 24.26 6.51 5.01
N GLU A 265 23.13 7.19 4.80
CA GLU A 265 22.28 7.77 5.84
C GLU A 265 21.70 6.65 6.71
N CYS A 266 21.22 5.58 6.07
CA CYS A 266 20.69 4.42 6.77
C CYS A 266 21.78 3.62 7.50
N GLN A 267 22.93 3.38 6.86
CA GLN A 267 24.04 2.64 7.47
C GLN A 267 24.61 3.31 8.73
N ARG A 268 24.64 4.65 8.76
CA ARG A 268 25.09 5.40 9.95
C ARG A 268 24.13 5.23 11.14
N LYS A 269 22.87 4.90 10.87
CA LYS A 269 21.80 4.89 11.85
C LYS A 269 21.37 3.49 12.28
N TYR A 270 21.40 2.53 11.36
CA TYR A 270 20.95 1.17 11.61
C TYR A 270 21.92 0.43 12.53
N HIS A 271 21.37 -0.22 13.56
CA HIS A 271 22.15 -0.94 14.54
C HIS A 271 22.40 -2.38 14.11
N PHE A 272 23.65 -2.71 13.76
CA PHE A 272 24.07 -4.06 13.41
C PHE A 272 24.48 -4.88 14.64
N ASP A 273 23.54 -5.16 15.54
CA ASP A 273 23.76 -6.16 16.59
C ASP A 273 23.83 -7.59 16.05
N GLY A 274 24.16 -8.53 16.93
CA GLY A 274 24.22 -9.95 16.58
C GLY A 274 22.91 -10.50 16.01
N PHE A 275 21.75 -10.04 16.49
CA PHE A 275 20.45 -10.48 15.99
C PHE A 275 20.19 -9.95 14.57
N ASN A 276 20.26 -8.64 14.37
CA ASN A 276 20.05 -7.99 13.08
C ASN A 276 21.04 -8.50 12.03
N LYS A 277 22.32 -8.64 12.41
CA LYS A 277 23.34 -9.24 11.56
C LYS A 277 22.95 -10.68 11.15
N SER A 278 22.51 -11.50 12.10
CA SER A 278 22.13 -12.90 11.80
C SER A 278 20.96 -12.98 10.83
N GLN A 279 19.93 -12.13 10.98
CA GLN A 279 18.78 -12.07 10.06
C GLN A 279 19.23 -11.64 8.66
N LEU A 280 19.96 -10.53 8.54
CA LEU A 280 20.41 -10.02 7.24
C LEU A 280 21.27 -11.03 6.47
N LEU A 281 22.09 -11.82 7.17
CA LEU A 281 22.95 -12.81 6.52
C LEU A 281 22.18 -13.98 5.89
N LYS A 282 20.92 -14.23 6.27
CA LYS A 282 20.07 -15.23 5.63
C LYS A 282 19.79 -14.90 4.17
N LEU A 283 19.77 -13.61 3.79
CA LEU A 283 19.58 -13.15 2.40
C LEU A 283 20.60 -13.75 1.43
N ARG A 284 21.79 -14.12 1.91
CA ARG A 284 22.85 -14.73 1.07
C ARG A 284 22.39 -16.01 0.38
N ALA A 285 21.49 -16.77 0.99
CA ALA A 285 20.95 -18.00 0.40
C ALA A 285 20.00 -17.72 -0.79
N PHE A 286 19.40 -16.53 -0.83
CA PHE A 286 18.44 -16.14 -1.86
C PHE A 286 19.07 -15.35 -3.03
N LEU A 287 20.28 -14.80 -2.83
CA LEU A 287 21.07 -14.10 -3.85
C LEU A 287 21.74 -15.06 -4.83
N THR A 288 20.91 -15.76 -5.62
CA THR A 288 21.34 -16.66 -6.70
C THR A 288 21.79 -15.89 -7.95
N ASP A 289 22.60 -16.51 -8.80
CA ASP A 289 23.04 -15.92 -10.07
C ASP A 289 21.84 -15.52 -10.96
N ILE A 290 20.78 -16.34 -10.97
CA ILE A 290 19.54 -16.07 -11.72
C ILE A 290 18.83 -14.81 -11.19
N LEU A 291 18.81 -14.60 -9.87
CA LEU A 291 18.23 -13.40 -9.28
C LEU A 291 19.08 -12.16 -9.61
N ILE A 292 20.40 -12.30 -9.55
CA ILE A 292 21.35 -11.23 -9.89
C ILE A 292 21.23 -10.85 -11.37
N ASP A 293 21.07 -11.80 -12.27
CA ASP A 293 20.85 -11.53 -13.70
C ASP A 293 19.57 -10.71 -13.94
N GLN A 294 18.50 -11.00 -13.16
CA GLN A 294 17.23 -10.29 -13.23
C GLN A 294 17.28 -8.90 -12.58
N LEU A 295 18.04 -8.74 -11.48
CA LEU A 295 18.25 -7.47 -10.80
C LEU A 295 19.75 -7.23 -10.47
N PRO A 296 20.56 -6.79 -11.45
CA PRO A 296 22.01 -6.67 -11.29
C PRO A 296 22.48 -5.74 -10.18
N ASN A 297 21.63 -4.80 -9.74
CA ASN A 297 21.96 -3.92 -8.62
C ASN A 297 22.15 -4.69 -7.29
N LEU A 298 21.68 -5.94 -7.19
CA LEU A 298 21.88 -6.81 -6.03
C LEU A 298 23.32 -7.29 -5.85
N VAL A 299 24.20 -7.13 -6.84
CA VAL A 299 25.64 -7.44 -6.69
C VAL A 299 26.25 -6.63 -5.55
N GLU A 300 25.87 -5.35 -5.41
CA GLU A 300 26.37 -4.50 -4.33
C GLU A 300 25.87 -4.96 -2.97
N LEU A 301 24.61 -5.39 -2.89
CA LEU A 301 24.06 -5.99 -1.68
C LEU A 301 24.78 -7.30 -1.31
N GLN A 302 25.09 -8.15 -2.29
CA GLN A 302 25.85 -9.38 -2.07
C GLN A 302 27.26 -9.10 -1.50
N ARG A 303 27.95 -8.08 -2.03
CA ARG A 303 29.24 -7.62 -1.50
C ARG A 303 29.12 -7.08 -0.08
N PHE A 304 28.11 -6.24 0.17
CA PHE A 304 27.83 -5.69 1.49
C PHE A 304 27.62 -6.79 2.53
N LEU A 305 26.78 -7.79 2.22
CA LEU A 305 26.52 -8.93 3.11
C LEU A 305 27.76 -9.80 3.35
N SER A 306 28.63 -9.94 2.34
CA SER A 306 29.89 -10.66 2.48
C SER A 306 30.85 -9.95 3.44
N HIS A 307 30.91 -8.61 3.38
CA HIS A 307 31.65 -7.80 4.34
C HIS A 307 31.02 -7.90 5.74
N LEU A 308 29.70 -7.73 5.86
CA LEU A 308 28.99 -7.83 7.13
C LEU A 308 29.23 -9.17 7.84
N ALA A 309 29.36 -10.27 7.09
CA ALA A 309 29.63 -11.60 7.65
C ALA A 309 30.91 -11.64 8.50
N VAL A 310 31.97 -10.96 8.06
CA VAL A 310 33.28 -10.95 8.73
C VAL A 310 33.46 -9.80 9.72
N THR A 311 32.58 -8.79 9.70
CA THR A 311 32.63 -7.65 10.62
C THR A 311 31.98 -7.99 11.96
N GLU A 312 32.68 -7.75 13.07
CA GLU A 312 32.11 -7.94 14.41
C GLU A 312 31.01 -6.89 14.71
N PRO A 313 29.88 -7.28 15.35
CA PRO A 313 28.82 -6.35 15.69
C PRO A 313 29.34 -5.29 16.68
N ALA A 314 29.04 -4.02 16.41
CA ALA A 314 29.44 -2.94 17.29
C ALA A 314 28.68 -3.03 18.63
N PRO A 315 29.31 -2.61 19.75
CA PRO A 315 28.61 -2.51 21.03
C PRO A 315 27.47 -1.49 20.94
N PRO A 316 26.36 -1.69 21.69
CA PRO A 316 25.20 -0.82 21.63
C PRO A 316 25.54 0.61 22.06
N LYS A 317 25.29 1.57 21.16
CA LYS A 317 25.36 3.01 21.47
C LYS A 317 24.00 3.49 21.96
N LYS A 318 23.98 4.14 23.13
CA LYS A 318 22.81 4.85 23.65
C LYS A 318 22.84 6.29 23.17
N ASP A 319 22.33 6.55 21.98
CA ASP A 319 22.10 7.91 21.53
C ASP A 319 20.76 8.41 22.11
N LEU A 320 20.76 9.62 22.66
CA LEU A 320 19.53 10.31 23.03
C LEU A 320 18.89 10.87 21.76
N ILE A 321 17.81 10.23 21.30
CA ILE A 321 17.10 10.66 20.10
C ILE A 321 15.82 11.39 20.52
N LEU A 322 15.71 12.67 20.17
CA LEU A 322 14.45 13.40 20.25
C LEU A 322 13.65 13.10 18.98
N GLU A 323 12.62 12.26 19.11
CA GLU A 323 11.85 11.77 17.97
C GLU A 323 10.52 12.52 17.81
N GLN A 324 10.17 12.81 16.56
CA GLN A 324 8.81 13.18 16.21
C GLN A 324 7.95 11.92 16.22
N VAL A 325 6.76 12.02 16.80
CA VAL A 325 5.81 10.90 16.93
C VAL A 325 4.74 11.03 15.84
N PRO A 326 4.26 9.92 15.24
CA PRO A 326 3.06 9.91 14.39
C PRO A 326 1.89 10.63 15.08
N VAL A 327 1.28 11.58 14.40
CA VAL A 327 0.30 12.50 15.04
C VAL A 327 -1.13 12.11 14.69
N ILE A 328 -1.36 11.62 13.47
CA ILE A 328 -2.71 11.40 12.95
C ILE A 328 -3.38 10.26 13.69
N TRP A 329 -2.71 9.10 13.78
CA TRP A 329 -3.24 7.92 14.47
C TRP A 329 -3.58 8.24 15.93
N ASP A 330 -2.63 8.84 16.63
CA ASP A 330 -2.74 9.24 18.03
C ASP A 330 -3.89 10.23 18.27
N TYR A 331 -4.02 11.23 17.39
CA TYR A 331 -5.08 12.22 17.47
C TYR A 331 -6.46 11.56 17.31
N ILE A 332 -6.65 10.70 16.31
CA ILE A 332 -7.92 10.02 16.07
C ILE A 332 -8.27 9.09 17.24
N LEU A 333 -7.29 8.33 17.77
CA LEU A 333 -7.50 7.49 18.95
C LEU A 333 -7.89 8.32 20.17
N LYS A 334 -7.11 9.35 20.54
CA LYS A 334 -7.37 10.19 21.72
C LYS A 334 -8.74 10.87 21.64
N LYS A 335 -9.11 11.41 20.48
CA LYS A 335 -10.40 12.08 20.25
C LYS A 335 -11.60 11.14 20.45
N ASN A 336 -11.45 9.87 20.10
CA ASN A 336 -12.54 8.88 20.06
C ASN A 336 -12.46 7.80 21.16
N THR A 337 -11.51 7.91 22.08
CA THR A 337 -11.36 6.96 23.20
C THR A 337 -12.65 6.88 24.01
N GLY A 338 -13.13 5.66 24.25
CA GLY A 338 -14.38 5.38 24.97
C GLY A 338 -15.66 5.65 24.18
N LYS A 339 -15.58 6.00 22.88
CA LYS A 339 -16.75 6.35 22.04
C LYS A 339 -17.02 5.32 20.94
N TRP A 340 -16.26 4.23 20.85
CA TRP A 340 -16.32 3.28 19.74
C TRP A 340 -17.71 2.65 19.58
N GLU A 341 -18.31 2.16 20.67
CA GLU A 341 -19.64 1.56 20.66
C GLU A 341 -20.72 2.59 20.32
N ALA A 342 -20.59 3.83 20.82
CA ALA A 342 -21.52 4.91 20.53
C ALA A 342 -21.48 5.30 19.04
N ILE A 343 -20.29 5.39 18.46
CA ILE A 343 -20.10 5.65 17.02
C ILE A 343 -20.69 4.50 16.19
N ALA A 344 -20.39 3.25 16.54
CA ALA A 344 -20.93 2.08 15.85
C ALA A 344 -22.47 2.09 15.84
N LYS A 345 -23.11 2.33 16.99
CA LYS A 345 -24.57 2.42 17.10
C LYS A 345 -25.15 3.59 16.29
N HIS A 346 -24.50 4.75 16.32
CA HIS A 346 -24.90 5.91 15.52
C HIS A 346 -24.85 5.59 14.01
N GLN A 347 -23.74 5.03 13.54
CA GLN A 347 -23.57 4.67 12.13
C GLN A 347 -24.53 3.57 11.70
N LEU A 348 -24.73 2.54 12.51
CA LEU A 348 -25.70 1.50 12.23
C LEU A 348 -27.10 2.08 12.02
N LYS A 349 -27.54 2.97 12.92
CA LYS A 349 -28.89 3.56 12.86
C LYS A 349 -29.07 4.58 11.73
N HIS A 350 -28.08 5.41 11.47
CA HIS A 350 -28.23 6.60 10.61
C HIS A 350 -27.51 6.51 9.27
N VAL A 351 -26.62 5.54 9.09
CA VAL A 351 -25.73 5.44 7.92
C VAL A 351 -25.88 4.09 7.22
N PHE A 352 -25.87 2.98 7.98
CA PHE A 352 -25.86 1.63 7.43
C PHE A 352 -27.24 0.95 7.34
N SER A 353 -28.29 1.69 7.70
CA SER A 353 -29.69 1.27 7.50
C SER A 353 -30.47 2.25 6.61
N PRO A 354 -29.99 2.55 5.38
CA PRO A 354 -30.73 3.40 4.45
C PRO A 354 -32.01 2.69 3.98
N THR A 355 -32.99 3.47 3.53
CA THR A 355 -34.17 2.94 2.86
C THR A 355 -33.83 2.45 1.44
N GLU A 356 -34.65 1.56 0.86
CA GLU A 356 -34.43 1.11 -0.52
C GLU A 356 -34.43 2.27 -1.53
N GLU A 357 -35.26 3.28 -1.29
CA GLU A 357 -35.39 4.45 -2.16
C GLU A 357 -34.12 5.31 -2.13
N GLU A 358 -33.47 5.44 -0.98
CA GLU A 358 -32.18 6.11 -0.84
C GLU A 358 -31.02 5.29 -1.43
N LEU A 359 -31.10 3.97 -1.34
CA LEU A 359 -30.02 3.07 -1.73
C LEU A 359 -29.96 2.83 -3.25
N LYS A 360 -31.11 2.66 -3.93
CA LYS A 360 -31.18 2.40 -5.38
C LYS A 360 -30.39 3.40 -6.25
N PRO A 361 -30.55 4.73 -6.11
CA PRO A 361 -29.80 5.67 -6.95
C PRO A 361 -28.29 5.64 -6.66
N GLN A 362 -27.90 5.38 -5.41
CA GLN A 362 -26.50 5.27 -5.03
C GLN A 362 -25.84 4.04 -5.65
N ILE A 363 -26.50 2.88 -5.63
CA ILE A 363 -26.03 1.66 -6.30
C ILE A 363 -25.81 1.90 -7.79
N HIS A 364 -26.77 2.53 -8.48
CA HIS A 364 -26.63 2.81 -9.92
C HIS A 364 -25.43 3.71 -10.21
N ARG A 365 -25.24 4.77 -9.42
CA ARG A 365 -24.11 5.68 -9.55
C ARG A 365 -22.77 4.98 -9.33
N TRP A 366 -22.67 4.11 -8.34
CA TRP A 366 -21.44 3.35 -8.08
C TRP A 366 -21.17 2.27 -9.11
N ALA A 367 -22.21 1.57 -9.56
CA ALA A 367 -22.08 0.59 -10.64
C ALA A 367 -21.54 1.25 -11.92
N GLN A 368 -22.02 2.46 -12.25
CA GLN A 368 -21.49 3.23 -13.38
C GLN A 368 -20.01 3.56 -13.21
N ILE A 369 -19.58 4.06 -12.05
CA ILE A 369 -18.17 4.35 -11.76
C ILE A 369 -17.33 3.08 -12.01
N TYR A 370 -17.65 1.97 -11.34
CA TYR A 370 -16.81 0.77 -11.44
C TYR A 370 -16.86 0.07 -12.81
N VAL A 371 -18.00 0.07 -13.50
CA VAL A 371 -18.12 -0.53 -14.85
C VAL A 371 -17.39 0.32 -15.89
N GLU A 372 -17.64 1.64 -15.92
CA GLU A 372 -16.95 2.52 -16.87
C GLU A 372 -15.45 2.51 -16.65
N ASP A 373 -15.01 2.48 -15.39
CA ASP A 373 -13.59 2.54 -15.04
C ASP A 373 -12.86 1.23 -15.38
N THR A 374 -13.54 0.08 -15.20
CA THR A 374 -13.02 -1.22 -15.67
C THR A 374 -12.88 -1.24 -17.19
N LEU A 375 -13.88 -0.74 -17.93
CA LEU A 375 -13.82 -0.67 -19.39
C LEU A 375 -12.74 0.29 -19.90
N LYS A 376 -12.50 1.42 -19.22
CA LYS A 376 -11.44 2.38 -19.57
C LYS A 376 -10.04 1.80 -19.36
N VAL A 377 -9.81 1.05 -18.28
CA VAL A 377 -8.53 0.37 -18.04
C VAL A 377 -8.28 -0.71 -19.09
N LEU A 378 -9.29 -1.49 -19.45
CA LEU A 378 -9.18 -2.50 -20.50
C LEU A 378 -8.97 -1.89 -21.89
N ALA A 379 -9.49 -0.69 -22.14
CA ALA A 379 -9.36 0.03 -23.40
C ALA A 379 -8.06 0.86 -23.52
N ALA A 380 -7.32 1.07 -22.42
CA ALA A 380 -6.06 1.81 -22.46
C ALA A 380 -5.03 1.05 -23.32
N LYS A 381 -4.58 1.68 -24.42
CA LYS A 381 -3.57 1.11 -25.31
C LYS A 381 -2.27 0.91 -24.53
N LYS A 382 -1.72 -0.30 -24.60
CA LYS A 382 -0.45 -0.66 -23.95
C LYS A 382 0.69 0.26 -24.42
N PRO A 383 1.59 0.68 -23.53
CA PRO A 383 2.67 1.61 -23.86
C PRO A 383 3.61 1.01 -24.91
N CYS A 384 4.09 1.85 -25.82
CA CYS A 384 4.94 1.46 -26.94
C CYS A 384 6.40 1.88 -26.71
N CYS A 385 7.33 1.03 -27.13
CA CYS A 385 8.76 1.28 -27.08
C CYS A 385 9.09 2.54 -27.89
N ARG A 386 9.82 3.48 -27.30
CA ARG A 386 10.27 4.70 -27.99
C ARG A 386 11.08 4.40 -29.25
N VAL A 387 11.80 3.28 -29.26
CA VAL A 387 12.72 2.91 -30.35
C VAL A 387 12.01 2.12 -31.45
N CYS A 388 11.22 1.11 -31.11
CA CYS A 388 10.64 0.19 -32.10
C CYS A 388 9.11 0.26 -32.23
N GLY A 389 8.43 1.05 -31.39
CA GLY A 389 6.96 1.18 -31.42
C GLY A 389 6.17 -0.04 -30.97
N VAL A 390 6.83 -1.17 -30.68
CA VAL A 390 6.20 -2.39 -30.14
C VAL A 390 5.86 -2.19 -28.66
N GLU A 391 4.85 -2.89 -28.16
CA GLU A 391 4.49 -2.89 -26.73
C GLU A 391 5.74 -3.06 -25.84
N ALA A 392 5.89 -2.15 -24.89
CA ALA A 392 7.08 -2.01 -24.04
C ALA A 392 6.69 -2.12 -22.56
N PRO A 393 7.24 -3.09 -21.81
CA PRO A 393 6.93 -3.25 -20.40
C PRO A 393 7.82 -2.40 -19.48
N LYS A 394 8.93 -1.82 -19.97
CA LYS A 394 9.94 -1.17 -19.14
C LYS A 394 9.85 0.35 -19.28
N ARG A 395 9.68 1.04 -18.16
CA ARG A 395 9.69 2.51 -18.08
C ARG A 395 11.09 3.01 -17.75
N CYS A 396 11.52 4.12 -18.35
CA CYS A 396 12.84 4.71 -18.14
C CYS A 396 13.05 5.05 -16.66
N SER A 397 14.08 4.47 -16.04
CA SER A 397 14.38 4.72 -14.62
C SER A 397 14.81 6.17 -14.33
N ARG A 398 15.39 6.85 -15.33
CA ARG A 398 15.96 8.19 -15.18
C ARG A 398 14.95 9.31 -15.49
N CYS A 399 14.34 9.30 -16.66
CA CYS A 399 13.39 10.35 -17.06
C CYS A 399 11.94 10.02 -16.74
N ARG A 400 11.63 8.73 -16.48
CA ARG A 400 10.29 8.24 -16.16
C ARG A 400 9.21 8.56 -17.19
N ASN A 401 9.53 9.11 -18.37
CA ASN A 401 8.52 9.48 -19.38
C ASN A 401 8.53 8.58 -20.63
N GLU A 402 9.48 7.63 -20.71
CA GLU A 402 9.71 6.84 -21.91
C GLU A 402 9.65 5.34 -21.62
N TRP A 403 9.24 4.57 -22.61
CA TRP A 403 9.09 3.12 -22.51
C TRP A 403 10.03 2.40 -23.48
N TYR A 404 10.54 1.23 -23.09
CA TYR A 404 11.47 0.43 -23.87
C TYR A 404 11.12 -1.06 -23.79
N CYS A 405 11.30 -1.77 -24.91
CA CYS A 405 11.15 -3.23 -24.96
C CYS A 405 12.35 -3.95 -24.32
N SER A 406 13.54 -3.33 -24.37
CA SER A 406 14.78 -3.81 -23.76
C SER A 406 15.35 -2.76 -22.79
N ARG A 407 16.45 -3.09 -22.11
CA ARG A 407 17.27 -2.06 -21.45
C ARG A 407 17.91 -1.14 -22.49
#